data_AF-A0A9D2HXP5-F1
#
_entry.id   AF-A0A9D2HXP5-F1
#
_cell.length_a   1.000
_cell.length_b   1.000
_cell.length_c   1.000
_cell.angle_alpha   90.00
_cell.angle_beta   90.00
_cell.angle_gamma   90.00
#
_symmetry.space_group_name_H-M   'P 1'
#
loop_
_entity.id
_entity.type
_entity.pdbx_description
1 polymer ?
#
loop_
_entity_poly.entity_id
_entity_poly.type
_entity_poly.pdbx_seq_one_letter_code
_entity_poly.pdbx_strand_id
1 'polypeptide(L)'
;MKWIDRMVEKVTRCSTPLNTSFKMGVHAVVCRSGLPDYVCVNVDGIDWFSFDFWLKELVIESSCQCPYNIVDAFDMLYDDVHVTVKNE
;
A
#
# COMPACT_ATOMS: atom_id res chain seq x y z
N MET A 1 15.27 -6.57 -4.25
CA MET A 1 14.00 -5.99 -3.76
C MET A 1 14.19 -4.52 -3.51
N LYS A 2 13.39 -3.71 -4.19
CA LYS A 2 13.27 -2.27 -3.96
C LYS A 2 12.64 -2.05 -2.58
N TRP A 3 12.76 -0.85 -2.02
CA TRP A 3 12.16 -0.54 -0.71
C TRP A 3 10.62 -0.61 -0.74
N ILE A 4 10.02 -0.35 -1.90
CA ILE A 4 8.56 -0.47 -2.14
C ILE A 4 8.12 -1.92 -2.00
N ASP A 5 8.80 -2.88 -2.62
CA ASP A 5 8.47 -4.31 -2.49
C ASP A 5 8.45 -4.74 -1.02
N ARG A 6 9.46 -4.30 -0.24
CA ARG A 6 9.55 -4.60 1.21
C ARG A 6 8.46 -3.90 2.01
N MET A 7 8.08 -2.69 1.62
CA MET A 7 6.97 -1.97 2.25
C MET A 7 5.67 -2.73 2.00
N VAL A 8 5.36 -3.06 0.75
CA VAL A 8 4.15 -3.79 0.37
C VAL A 8 4.10 -5.14 1.10
N GLU A 9 5.18 -5.93 1.05
CA GLU A 9 5.28 -7.20 1.78
C GLU A 9 5.00 -7.03 3.29
N LYS A 10 5.49 -5.94 3.89
CA LYS A 10 5.26 -5.67 5.31
C LYS A 10 3.82 -5.27 5.60
N VAL A 11 3.21 -4.47 4.73
CA VAL A 11 1.80 -4.03 4.84
C VAL A 11 0.85 -5.22 4.68
N THR A 12 1.19 -6.17 3.82
CA THR A 12 0.33 -7.31 3.46
C THR A 12 0.50 -8.53 4.36
N ARG A 13 1.54 -8.57 5.19
CA ARG A 13 1.73 -9.64 6.20
C ARG A 13 0.62 -9.60 7.25
N CYS A 14 -0.07 -10.73 7.44
CA CYS A 14 -1.11 -10.92 8.47
C CYS A 14 -0.65 -10.59 9.91
N SER A 15 0.65 -10.61 10.18
CA SER A 15 1.21 -10.29 11.50
C SER A 15 1.45 -8.80 11.75
N THR A 16 1.33 -7.95 10.72
CA THR A 16 1.55 -6.51 10.86
C THR A 16 0.25 -5.85 11.32
N PRO A 17 0.24 -5.15 12.46
CA PRO A 17 -0.94 -4.40 12.87
C PRO A 17 -1.23 -3.32 11.81
N LEU A 18 -2.39 -3.36 11.17
CA LEU A 18 -2.77 -2.42 10.12
C LEU A 18 -3.04 -0.98 10.64
N ASN A 19 -2.85 -0.74 11.93
CA ASN A 19 -2.88 0.56 12.61
C ASN A 19 -1.52 0.85 13.26
N THR A 20 -0.49 0.97 12.44
CA THR A 20 0.88 1.18 12.92
C THR A 20 1.64 2.15 12.03
N SER A 21 2.76 2.65 12.53
CA SER A 21 3.70 3.44 11.74
C SER A 21 5.08 2.84 11.87
N PHE A 22 5.85 2.87 10.80
CA PHE A 22 7.22 2.37 10.77
C PHE A 22 8.05 3.15 9.77
N LYS A 23 9.37 3.05 9.91
CA LYS A 23 10.32 3.58 8.93
C LYS A 23 10.78 2.49 7.99
N MET A 24 10.93 2.82 6.72
CA MET A 24 11.54 1.98 5.68
C MET A 24 12.66 2.77 5.00
N GLY A 25 13.88 2.63 5.52
CA GLY A 25 15.00 3.48 5.12
C GLY A 25 14.75 4.93 5.56
N VAL A 26 14.73 5.86 4.60
CA VAL A 26 14.45 7.29 4.83
C VAL A 26 12.95 7.60 4.87
N HIS A 27 12.10 6.69 4.37
CA HIS A 27 10.66 6.90 4.24
C HIS A 27 9.93 6.54 5.53
N ALA A 28 9.00 7.40 5.95
CA ALA A 28 8.04 7.13 7.00
C ALA A 28 6.75 6.55 6.38
N VAL A 29 6.32 5.39 6.86
CA VAL A 29 5.12 4.70 6.37
C VAL A 29 4.12 4.62 7.51
N VAL A 30 2.90 5.07 7.26
CA VAL A 30 1.78 5.03 8.19
C VAL A 30 0.69 4.16 7.58
N CYS A 31 0.35 3.09 8.28
CA CYS A 31 -0.77 2.21 7.93
C CYS A 31 -1.94 2.53 8.85
N ARG A 32 -3.12 2.72 8.27
CA ARG A 32 -4.38 2.92 8.98
C ARG A 32 -5.42 1.97 8.41
N SER A 33 -6.15 1.32 9.31
CA SER A 33 -7.15 0.35 8.94
C SER A 33 -8.30 0.40 9.95
N GLY A 34 -9.51 0.61 9.42
CA GLY A 34 -10.74 0.46 10.21
C GLY A 34 -11.28 -0.97 10.22
N LEU A 35 -10.75 -1.85 9.35
CA LEU A 35 -11.29 -3.18 9.04
C LEU A 35 -10.15 -4.16 8.74
N PRO A 36 -10.24 -5.44 9.18
CA PRO A 36 -9.17 -6.42 8.96
C PRO A 36 -8.80 -6.62 7.49
N ASP A 37 -9.77 -6.44 6.58
CA ASP A 37 -9.62 -6.70 5.14
C ASP A 37 -9.32 -5.42 4.33
N TYR A 38 -8.97 -4.31 4.99
CA TYR A 38 -8.62 -3.06 4.32
C TYR A 38 -7.43 -2.37 4.98
N VAL A 39 -6.55 -1.78 4.17
CA VAL A 39 -5.47 -0.91 4.64
C VAL A 39 -5.34 0.35 3.80
N CYS A 40 -5.21 1.49 4.47
CA CYS A 40 -4.78 2.74 3.87
C CYS A 40 -3.34 3.02 4.29
N VAL A 41 -2.50 3.33 3.31
CA VAL A 41 -1.07 3.55 3.48
C VAL A 41 -0.74 4.97 3.05
N ASN A 42 -0.03 5.66 3.94
CA ASN A 42 0.60 6.93 3.65
C ASN A 42 2.11 6.80 3.73
N VAL A 43 2.80 7.30 2.70
CA VAL A 43 4.26 7.40 2.67
C VAL A 43 4.65 8.87 2.71
N ASP A 44 5.46 9.23 3.71
CA ASP A 44 6.01 10.57 3.95
C ASP A 44 4.99 11.72 4.03
N GLY A 45 3.70 11.42 4.22
CA GLY A 45 2.65 12.43 4.18
C GLY A 45 2.24 12.86 2.77
N ILE A 46 2.87 12.29 1.73
CA ILE A 46 2.74 12.75 0.34
C ILE A 46 2.02 11.70 -0.50
N ASP A 47 2.53 10.47 -0.52
CA ASP A 47 1.96 9.41 -1.33
C ASP A 47 0.89 8.65 -0.54
N TRP A 48 -0.26 8.44 -1.16
CA TRP A 48 -1.39 7.75 -0.55
C TRP A 48 -1.89 6.65 -1.48
N PHE A 49 -2.12 5.47 -0.91
CA PHE A 49 -2.81 4.39 -1.58
C PHE A 49 -3.55 3.54 -0.54
N SER A 50 -4.53 2.78 -0.99
CA SER A 50 -5.21 1.80 -0.16
C SER A 50 -5.40 0.49 -0.89
N PHE A 51 -5.52 -0.58 -0.12
CA PHE A 51 -5.74 -1.91 -0.64
C PHE A 51 -6.87 -2.59 0.14
N ASP A 52 -7.84 -3.11 -0.60
CA ASP A 52 -8.87 -4.01 -0.10
C ASP A 52 -8.42 -5.45 -0.39
N PHE A 53 -8.12 -6.19 0.67
CA PHE A 53 -7.63 -7.56 0.59
C PHE A 53 -8.70 -8.54 0.10
N TRP A 54 -9.98 -8.23 0.33
CA TRP A 54 -11.09 -9.08 -0.07
C TRP A 54 -11.41 -8.92 -1.56
N LEU A 55 -11.52 -7.67 -2.03
CA LEU A 55 -11.80 -7.34 -3.42
C LEU A 55 -10.55 -7.37 -4.31
N LYS A 56 -9.36 -7.47 -3.71
CA LYS A 56 -8.06 -7.29 -4.38
C LYS A 56 -7.99 -5.96 -5.14
N GLU A 57 -8.60 -4.92 -4.58
CA GLU A 57 -8.64 -3.59 -5.19
C GLU A 57 -7.53 -2.71 -4.60
N LEU A 58 -6.66 -2.22 -5.46
CA LEU A 58 -5.62 -1.24 -5.16
C LEU A 58 -6.03 0.13 -5.67
N VAL A 59 -6.31 1.05 -4.74
CA VAL A 59 -6.63 2.44 -5.06
C VAL A 59 -5.39 3.30 -4.83
N ILE A 60 -4.94 4.01 -5.86
CA ILE A 60 -3.77 4.89 -5.78
C ILE A 60 -4.24 6.32 -6.04
N GLU A 61 -3.87 7.24 -5.15
CA GLU A 61 -4.14 8.67 -5.38
C GLU A 61 -3.27 9.18 -6.55
N SER A 62 -3.86 9.98 -7.43
CA SER A 62 -3.21 10.49 -8.66
C SER A 62 -1.94 11.31 -8.41
N SER A 63 -1.79 11.87 -7.21
CA SER A 63 -0.60 12.61 -6.76
C SER A 63 0.57 11.70 -6.37
N CYS A 64 0.38 10.38 -6.35
CA CYS A 64 1.41 9.42 -5.99
C CYS A 64 2.59 9.47 -6.98
N GLN A 65 3.81 9.58 -6.46
CA GLN A 65 5.03 9.68 -7.28
C GLN A 65 5.48 8.33 -7.85
N CYS A 66 5.11 7.22 -7.22
CA CYS A 66 5.59 5.88 -7.58
C CYS A 66 4.45 4.86 -7.80
N PRO A 67 3.39 5.17 -8.58
CA PRO A 67 2.20 4.33 -8.68
C PRO A 67 2.53 2.97 -9.30
N TYR A 68 3.29 2.94 -10.40
CA TYR A 68 3.62 1.70 -11.11
C TYR A 68 4.42 0.71 -10.24
N ASN A 69 5.36 1.20 -9.43
CA ASN A 69 6.13 0.33 -8.54
C ASN A 69 5.26 -0.28 -7.43
N ILE A 70 4.22 0.43 -6.99
CA ILE A 70 3.27 -0.09 -6.00
C ILE A 70 2.39 -1.15 -6.66
N VAL A 71 1.85 -0.87 -7.84
CA VAL A 71 1.06 -1.83 -8.62
C VAL A 71 1.84 -3.13 -8.84
N ASP A 72 3.06 -3.05 -9.38
CA ASP A 72 3.90 -4.23 -9.63
C ASP A 72 4.11 -5.07 -8.36
N ALA A 73 4.36 -4.41 -7.22
CA ALA A 73 4.59 -5.10 -5.96
C ALA A 73 3.33 -5.81 -5.41
N PHE A 74 2.14 -5.24 -5.61
CA PHE A 74 0.88 -5.89 -5.22
C PHE A 74 0.49 -7.01 -6.19
N ASP A 75 0.66 -6.80 -7.50
CA ASP A 75 0.37 -7.81 -8.52
C ASP A 75 1.20 -9.08 -8.30
N MET A 76 2.49 -8.92 -7.98
CA MET A 76 3.38 -10.04 -7.62
C MET A 76 2.96 -10.85 -6.38
N LEU A 77 2.14 -10.28 -5.48
CA LEU A 77 1.75 -10.94 -4.23
C LEU A 77 0.35 -11.56 -4.27
N TYR A 78 -0.59 -10.90 -4.93
CA TYR A 78 -2.00 -11.28 -4.87
C TYR A 78 -2.53 -11.88 -6.16
N ASP A 79 -1.84 -11.70 -7.30
CA ASP A 79 -2.29 -12.01 -8.66
C ASP A 79 -3.68 -11.40 -8.99
N ASP A 80 -3.81 -10.77 -10.16
CA ASP A 80 -5.10 -10.20 -10.64
C ASP A 80 -5.60 -9.06 -9.73
N VAL A 81 -4.72 -8.10 -9.45
CA VAL A 81 -5.05 -6.89 -8.66
C VAL A 81 -5.80 -5.88 -9.53
N HIS A 82 -6.96 -5.44 -9.06
CA HIS A 82 -7.72 -4.37 -9.71
C HIS A 82 -7.17 -3.00 -9.30
N VAL A 83 -6.63 -2.25 -10.25
CA VAL A 83 -6.02 -0.93 -9.98
C VAL A 83 -6.98 0.19 -10.36
N THR A 84 -7.30 1.03 -9.37
CA THR A 84 -8.09 2.26 -9.56
C THR A 84 -7.20 3.46 -9.25
N VAL A 85 -7.05 4.38 -10.22
CA VAL A 85 -6.39 5.66 -9.98
C VAL A 85 -7.46 6.68 -9.63
N LYS A 86 -7.35 7.27 -8.43
CA LYS A 86 -8.28 8.27 -7.95
C LYS A 86 -7.77 9.66 -8.29
N ASN A 87 -8.52 10.36 -9.14
CA ASN A 87 -8.31 11.78 -9.40
C ASN A 87 -9.13 12.56 -8.35
N GLU A 88 -8.50 13.59 -7.76
CA GLU A 88 -9.21 14.53 -6.86
C GLU A 88 -10.39 15.22 -7.55
#